data_AF-A0A8T5QLN1-F1
#
_entry.id   AF-A0A8T5QLN1-F1
#
_cell.length_a   1.000
_cell.length_b   1.000
_cell.length_c   1.000
_cell.angle_alpha   90.00
_cell.angle_beta   90.00
_cell.angle_gamma   90.00
#
_symmetry.space_group_name_H-M   'P 1'
#
loop_
_entity.id
_entity.type
_entity.pdbx_description
1 polymer ?
#
loop_
_entity_poly.entity_id
_entity_poly.type
_entity_poly.pdbx_seq_one_letter_code
_entity_poly.pdbx_strand_id
1 'polypeptide(L)'
;MALNKSIVFLSLLITVFIFVSLLLLGSYMDLKREEVLNSEFDRMLHDLNEMQSLLLMPDEFTSNVTCIAFREQLNELDSYVWKLGENIDKYRIASEEFYEDEYYFNQKKVFNEYEVQYFLITKRMIEKCDLSKKNILFFYKDSKECGKCDDQSFVLRDINYMNRNNDAEINEVGVFSFDMDLN
;
A
#
# COMPACT_ATOMS: atom_id res chain seq x y z
N MET A 1 -53.37 13.47 26.72
CA MET A 1 -52.82 12.14 26.40
C MET A 1 -51.64 11.91 27.32
N ALA A 2 -51.83 11.19 28.43
CA ALA A 2 -50.75 10.98 29.41
C ALA A 2 -49.78 9.96 28.83
N LEU A 3 -48.62 10.43 28.39
CA LEU A 3 -47.55 9.59 27.87
C LEU A 3 -47.12 8.62 28.97
N ASN A 4 -47.25 7.31 28.73
CA ASN A 4 -46.95 6.30 29.72
C ASN A 4 -45.42 6.25 29.94
N LYS A 5 -44.96 6.80 31.07
CA LYS A 5 -43.52 6.97 31.39
C LYS A 5 -42.71 5.69 31.24
N SER A 6 -43.33 4.53 31.47
CA SER A 6 -42.69 3.22 31.30
C SER A 6 -42.33 2.90 29.84
N ILE A 7 -43.19 3.26 28.89
CA ILE A 7 -42.97 3.02 27.45
C ILE A 7 -41.83 3.90 26.92
N VAL A 8 -41.81 5.17 27.35
CA VAL A 8 -40.75 6.12 26.97
C VAL A 8 -39.39 5.69 27.50
N PHE A 9 -39.35 5.18 28.74
CA PHE A 9 -38.12 4.67 29.34
C PHE A 9 -37.62 3.41 28.63
N LEU A 10 -38.51 2.49 28.28
CA LEU A 10 -38.17 1.28 27.52
C LEU A 10 -37.63 1.63 26.13
N SER A 11 -38.26 2.56 25.41
CA SER A 11 -37.77 3.00 24.10
C SER A 11 -36.39 3.64 24.18
N LEU A 12 -36.12 4.45 25.20
CA LEU A 12 -34.82 5.09 25.40
C LEU A 12 -33.72 4.03 25.65
N LEU A 13 -34.03 2.99 26.43
CA LEU A 13 -33.10 1.91 26.73
C LEU A 13 -32.75 1.09 25.47
N ILE A 14 -33.73 0.80 24.62
CA ILE A 14 -33.53 0.13 23.33
C ILE A 14 -32.68 0.99 22.39
N THR A 15 -32.96 2.28 22.28
CA THR A 15 -32.18 3.19 21.42
C THR A 15 -30.73 3.30 21.88
N VAL A 16 -30.50 3.44 23.19
CA VAL A 16 -29.14 3.44 23.76
C VAL A 16 -28.42 2.13 23.45
N PHE A 17 -29.10 0.99 23.61
CA PHE A 17 -28.51 -0.32 23.32
C PHE A 17 -28.11 -0.48 21.85
N ILE A 18 -28.98 -0.07 20.92
CA ILE A 18 -28.68 -0.10 19.48
C ILE A 18 -27.51 0.84 19.17
N PHE A 19 -27.51 2.06 19.72
CA PHE A 19 -26.45 3.03 19.49
C PHE A 19 -25.08 2.54 20.00
N VAL A 20 -25.03 2.00 21.21
CA VAL A 20 -23.80 1.42 21.79
C VAL A 20 -23.32 0.24 20.95
N SER A 21 -24.23 -0.61 20.48
CA SER A 21 -23.88 -1.75 19.62
C SER A 21 -23.29 -1.31 18.29
N LEU A 22 -23.83 -0.25 17.67
CA LEU A 22 -23.29 0.34 16.45
C LEU A 22 -21.90 0.95 16.66
N LEU A 23 -21.69 1.67 17.77
CA LEU A 23 -20.37 2.24 18.10
C LEU A 23 -19.31 1.15 18.32
N LEU A 24 -19.65 0.09 19.04
CA LEU A 24 -18.74 -1.04 19.26
C LEU A 24 -18.40 -1.77 17.95
N LEU A 25 -19.40 -1.94 17.08
CA LEU A 25 -19.20 -2.58 15.78
C LEU A 25 -18.32 -1.72 14.86
N GLY A 26 -18.54 -0.40 14.83
CA GLY A 26 -17.69 0.54 14.09
C GLY A 26 -16.23 0.45 14.53
N SER A 27 -15.98 0.60 15.83
CA SER A 27 -14.62 0.52 16.39
C SER A 27 -13.94 -0.83 16.12
N TYR A 28 -14.69 -1.95 16.19
CA TYR A 28 -14.15 -3.26 15.84
C TYR A 28 -13.75 -3.38 14.37
N MET A 29 -14.55 -2.81 13.47
CA MET A 29 -14.25 -2.81 12.03
C MET A 29 -13.01 -1.97 11.71
N ASP A 30 -12.84 -0.82 12.37
CA ASP A 30 -11.67 0.05 12.16
C ASP A 30 -10.38 -0.63 12.62
N LEU A 31 -10.37 -1.23 13.82
CA LEU A 31 -9.23 -2.02 14.29
C LEU A 31 -8.85 -3.17 13.35
N LYS A 32 -9.86 -3.83 12.77
CA LYS A 32 -9.61 -4.92 11.81
C LYS A 32 -9.03 -4.42 10.49
N ARG A 33 -9.37 -3.20 10.05
CA ARG A 33 -8.77 -2.59 8.85
C ARG A 33 -7.30 -2.27 9.08
N GLU A 34 -6.97 -1.70 10.23
CA GLU A 34 -5.58 -1.41 10.61
C GLU A 34 -4.74 -2.69 10.71
N GLU A 35 -5.28 -3.76 11.32
CA GLU A 35 -4.58 -5.04 11.46
C GLU A 35 -4.26 -5.66 10.10
N VAL A 36 -5.19 -5.61 9.14
CA VAL A 36 -4.96 -6.14 7.78
C VAL A 36 -3.84 -5.36 7.09
N LEU A 37 -3.89 -4.03 7.13
CA LEU A 37 -2.84 -3.18 6.56
C LEU A 37 -1.48 -3.47 7.18
N ASN A 38 -1.38 -3.49 8.51
CA ASN A 38 -0.14 -3.77 9.24
C ASN A 38 0.43 -5.15 8.87
N SER A 39 -0.42 -6.17 8.74
CA SER A 39 0.03 -7.52 8.38
C SER A 39 0.61 -7.61 6.95
N GLU A 40 0.14 -6.78 6.02
CA GLU A 40 0.69 -6.70 4.66
C GLU A 40 2.04 -5.97 4.67
N PHE A 41 2.18 -4.91 5.47
CA PHE A 41 3.47 -4.24 5.67
C PHE A 41 4.52 -5.16 6.30
N ASP A 42 4.17 -5.96 7.30
CA ASP A 42 5.08 -6.89 7.96
C ASP A 42 5.61 -7.96 6.98
N ARG A 43 4.75 -8.48 6.10
CA ARG A 43 5.17 -9.39 5.03
C ARG A 43 6.13 -8.71 4.06
N MET A 44 5.80 -7.51 3.60
CA MET A 44 6.64 -6.76 2.68
C MET A 44 8.02 -6.47 3.27
N LEU A 45 8.08 -6.08 4.56
CA LEU A 45 9.33 -5.87 5.28
C LEU A 45 10.17 -7.15 5.33
N HIS A 46 9.53 -8.29 5.59
CA HIS A 46 10.21 -9.58 5.62
C HIS A 46 10.87 -9.89 4.28
N ASP A 47 10.11 -9.80 3.18
CA ASP A 47 10.58 -10.11 1.83
C ASP A 47 11.70 -9.15 1.38
N LEU A 48 11.56 -7.86 1.68
CA LEU A 48 12.60 -6.85 1.40
C LEU A 48 13.91 -7.15 2.14
N ASN A 49 13.83 -7.50 3.41
CA ASN A 49 15.01 -7.80 4.22
C ASN A 49 15.70 -9.08 3.75
N GLU A 50 14.94 -10.10 3.36
CA GLU A 50 15.47 -11.32 2.77
C GLU A 50 16.22 -11.02 1.45
N MET A 51 15.58 -10.29 0.53
CA MET A 51 16.19 -9.91 -0.74
C MET A 51 17.47 -9.09 -0.56
N GLN A 52 17.46 -8.10 0.34
CA GLN A 52 18.63 -7.29 0.63
C GLN A 52 19.78 -8.13 1.18
N SER A 53 19.49 -9.06 2.09
CA SER A 53 20.49 -9.96 2.67
C SER A 53 21.15 -10.84 1.61
N LEU A 54 20.36 -11.37 0.69
CA LEU A 54 20.85 -12.18 -0.43
C LEU A 54 21.65 -11.33 -1.43
N LEU A 55 21.26 -10.07 -1.69
CA LEU A 55 21.98 -9.16 -2.59
C LEU A 55 23.34 -8.70 -2.06
N LEU A 56 23.53 -8.76 -0.74
CA LEU A 56 24.80 -8.49 -0.06
C LEU A 56 25.76 -9.69 -0.06
N MET A 57 25.31 -10.87 -0.52
CA MET A 57 26.20 -12.02 -0.64
C MET A 57 27.26 -11.79 -1.74
N PRO A 58 28.49 -12.34 -1.57
CA PRO A 58 29.56 -12.18 -2.53
C PRO A 58 29.18 -12.68 -3.93
N ASP A 59 29.60 -11.94 -4.97
CA ASP A 59 29.22 -12.19 -6.37
C ASP A 59 29.60 -13.60 -6.86
N GLU A 60 30.56 -14.26 -6.23
CA GLU A 60 30.96 -15.64 -6.48
C GLU A 60 29.82 -16.67 -6.30
N PHE A 61 28.77 -16.32 -5.55
CA PHE A 61 27.57 -17.16 -5.35
C PHE A 61 26.37 -16.76 -6.24
N THR A 62 26.50 -15.70 -7.05
CA THR A 62 25.36 -15.10 -7.78
C THR A 62 25.18 -15.60 -9.21
N SER A 63 25.87 -16.67 -9.61
CA SER A 63 25.87 -17.16 -10.99
C SER A 63 24.50 -17.71 -11.41
N ASN A 64 23.73 -16.91 -12.16
CA ASN A 64 22.48 -17.20 -12.89
C ASN A 64 21.27 -17.75 -12.10
N VAL A 65 21.45 -18.73 -11.22
CA VAL A 65 20.38 -19.34 -10.42
C VAL A 65 19.80 -18.32 -9.43
N THR A 66 20.67 -17.53 -8.83
CA THR A 66 20.31 -16.46 -7.89
C THR A 66 19.48 -15.38 -8.58
N CYS A 67 19.80 -15.02 -9.83
CA CYS A 67 19.01 -14.07 -10.61
C CYS A 67 17.60 -14.57 -10.98
N ILE A 68 17.43 -15.88 -11.19
CA ILE A 68 16.11 -16.48 -11.44
C ILE A 68 15.25 -16.40 -10.17
N ALA A 69 15.79 -16.83 -9.03
CA ALA A 69 15.09 -16.77 -7.74
C ALA A 69 14.72 -15.33 -7.37
N PHE A 70 15.63 -14.39 -7.56
CA PHE A 70 15.34 -12.98 -7.30
C PHE A 70 14.31 -12.37 -8.24
N ARG A 71 14.23 -12.83 -9.50
CA ARG A 71 13.21 -12.33 -10.43
C ARG A 71 11.80 -12.71 -9.95
N GLU A 72 11.64 -13.93 -9.46
CA GLU A 72 10.37 -14.39 -8.88
C GLU A 72 10.01 -13.57 -7.63
N GLN A 73 10.94 -13.43 -6.68
CA GLN A 73 10.73 -12.60 -5.49
C GLN A 73 10.44 -11.14 -5.82
N LEU A 74 11.10 -10.56 -6.83
CA LEU A 74 10.86 -9.17 -7.26
C LEU A 74 9.45 -8.98 -7.84
N ASN A 75 8.91 -10.00 -8.52
CA ASN A 75 7.55 -9.98 -9.05
C ASN A 75 6.51 -10.14 -7.93
N GLU A 76 6.77 -10.99 -6.94
CA GLU A 76 5.92 -11.09 -5.75
C GLU A 76 5.92 -9.78 -4.96
N LEU A 77 7.10 -9.18 -4.77
CA LEU A 77 7.25 -7.89 -4.10
C LEU A 77 6.51 -6.77 -4.85
N ASP A 78 6.61 -6.72 -6.19
CA ASP A 78 5.80 -5.82 -7.02
C ASP A 78 4.31 -5.98 -6.70
N SER A 79 3.82 -7.24 -6.67
CA SER A 79 2.44 -7.60 -6.31
C SER A 79 2.01 -7.00 -4.96
N TYR A 80 2.86 -7.16 -3.94
CA TYR A 80 2.61 -6.66 -2.60
C TYR A 80 2.61 -5.14 -2.53
N VAL A 81 3.62 -4.45 -3.10
CA VAL A 81 3.69 -2.97 -3.13
C VAL A 81 2.41 -2.41 -3.72
N TRP A 82 1.96 -2.96 -4.85
CA TRP A 82 0.75 -2.48 -5.52
C TRP A 82 -0.50 -2.67 -4.68
N LYS A 83 -0.68 -3.87 -4.13
CA LYS A 83 -1.85 -4.21 -3.30
C LYS A 83 -1.91 -3.34 -2.05
N LEU A 84 -0.74 -3.05 -1.47
CA LEU A 84 -0.59 -2.18 -0.33
C LEU A 84 -1.00 -0.74 -0.66
N GLY A 85 -0.53 -0.21 -1.79
CA GLY A 85 -0.96 1.09 -2.32
C GLY A 85 -2.48 1.16 -2.50
N GLU A 86 -3.09 0.13 -3.12
CA GLU A 86 -4.54 0.05 -3.25
C GLU A 86 -5.27 0.01 -1.89
N ASN A 87 -4.72 -0.66 -0.90
CA ASN A 87 -5.34 -0.79 0.42
C ASN A 87 -5.26 0.52 1.21
N ILE A 88 -4.15 1.27 1.09
CA ILE A 88 -4.03 2.63 1.62
C ILE A 88 -5.06 3.56 0.96
N ASP A 89 -5.27 3.43 -0.36
CA ASP A 89 -6.30 4.20 -1.07
C ASP A 89 -7.72 3.81 -0.66
N LYS A 90 -8.00 2.51 -0.45
CA LYS A 90 -9.30 2.04 0.06
C LYS A 90 -9.55 2.56 1.47
N TYR A 91 -8.52 2.61 2.32
CA TYR A 91 -8.60 3.21 3.66
C TYR A 91 -8.97 4.69 3.56
N ARG A 92 -8.27 5.45 2.71
CA ARG A 92 -8.56 6.87 2.46
C ARG A 92 -10.02 7.12 2.05
N ILE A 93 -10.56 6.28 1.16
CA ILE A 93 -11.96 6.41 0.68
C ILE A 93 -12.96 6.07 1.79
N ALA A 94 -12.62 5.12 2.67
CA ALA A 94 -13.51 4.64 3.72
C ALA A 94 -13.49 5.50 4.99
N SER A 95 -12.46 6.31 5.20
CA SER A 95 -12.28 7.15 6.39
C SER A 95 -12.61 8.62 6.06
N GLU A 96 -13.72 9.15 6.59
CA GLU A 96 -14.18 10.52 6.30
C GLU A 96 -13.19 11.61 6.75
N GLU A 97 -12.42 11.36 7.82
CA GLU A 97 -11.45 12.29 8.42
C GLU A 97 -9.98 11.87 8.18
N PHE A 98 -9.70 11.16 7.08
CA PHE A 98 -8.35 10.64 6.80
C PHE A 98 -7.23 11.71 6.78
N TYR A 99 -7.59 12.97 6.55
CA TYR A 99 -6.67 14.11 6.47
C TYR A 99 -6.14 14.56 7.84
N GLU A 100 -6.73 14.10 8.94
CA GLU A 100 -6.26 14.30 10.33
C GLU A 100 -5.81 12.98 10.98
N ASP A 101 -5.95 11.86 10.27
CA ASP A 101 -5.66 10.54 10.80
C ASP A 101 -4.15 10.23 10.79
N GLU A 102 -3.55 10.22 11.98
CA GLU A 102 -2.14 9.89 12.18
C GLU A 102 -1.79 8.48 11.65
N TYR A 103 -2.69 7.51 11.77
CA TYR A 103 -2.47 6.16 11.25
C TYR A 103 -2.29 6.21 9.74
N TYR A 104 -3.16 6.92 9.02
CA TYR A 104 -3.09 7.07 7.58
C TYR A 104 -1.76 7.68 7.12
N PHE A 105 -1.32 8.78 7.74
CA PHE A 105 -0.03 9.40 7.39
C PHE A 105 1.16 8.50 7.71
N ASN A 106 1.10 7.77 8.83
CA ASN A 106 2.14 6.80 9.16
C ASN A 106 2.21 5.69 8.10
N GLN A 107 1.08 5.14 7.67
CA GLN A 107 1.06 4.12 6.62
C GLN A 107 1.58 4.66 5.28
N LYS A 108 1.23 5.89 4.91
CA LYS A 108 1.79 6.53 3.71
C LYS A 108 3.31 6.69 3.79
N LYS A 109 3.83 7.10 4.95
CA LYS A 109 5.26 7.27 5.16
C LYS A 109 6.00 5.94 5.02
N VAL A 110 5.49 4.90 5.70
CA VAL A 110 6.02 3.53 5.63
C VAL A 110 5.98 3.01 4.18
N PHE A 111 4.87 3.22 3.48
CA PHE A 111 4.74 2.88 2.06
C PHE A 111 5.78 3.60 1.19
N ASN A 112 5.97 4.90 1.37
CA ASN A 112 6.95 5.71 0.62
C ASN A 112 8.39 5.21 0.85
N GLU A 113 8.75 4.88 2.09
CA GLU A 113 10.04 4.28 2.43
C GLU A 113 10.24 2.93 1.73
N TYR A 114 9.19 2.12 1.65
CA TYR A 114 9.24 0.83 0.99
C TYR A 114 9.30 0.93 -0.54
N GLU A 115 8.63 1.89 -1.17
CA GLU A 115 8.82 2.16 -2.59
C GLU A 115 10.28 2.53 -2.90
N VAL A 116 10.95 3.28 -2.02
CA VAL A 116 12.38 3.60 -2.18
C VAL A 116 13.22 2.33 -2.11
N GLN A 117 12.98 1.46 -1.13
CA GLN A 117 13.72 0.19 -1.00
C GLN A 117 13.48 -0.71 -2.21
N TYR A 118 12.22 -0.84 -2.65
CA TYR A 118 11.83 -1.60 -3.82
C TYR A 118 12.50 -1.08 -5.10
N PHE A 119 12.57 0.24 -5.28
CA PHE A 119 13.30 0.88 -6.37
C PHE A 119 14.80 0.53 -6.35
N LEU A 120 15.44 0.62 -5.18
CA LEU A 120 16.87 0.32 -5.04
C LEU A 120 17.19 -1.14 -5.36
N ILE A 121 16.36 -2.08 -4.91
CA ILE A 121 16.48 -3.51 -5.23
C ILE A 121 16.30 -3.72 -6.74
N THR A 122 15.25 -3.14 -7.32
CA THR A 122 14.98 -3.23 -8.76
C THR A 122 16.17 -2.70 -9.57
N LYS A 123 16.74 -1.56 -9.19
CA LYS A 123 17.91 -0.98 -9.84
C LYS A 123 19.12 -1.91 -9.77
N ARG A 124 19.43 -2.47 -8.60
CA ARG A 124 20.53 -3.44 -8.44
C ARG A 124 20.31 -4.70 -9.30
N MET A 125 19.08 -5.14 -9.40
CA MET A 125 18.71 -6.30 -10.22
C MET A 125 18.87 -6.03 -11.72
N ILE A 126 18.54 -4.82 -12.18
CA ILE A 126 18.84 -4.39 -13.56
C ILE A 126 20.36 -4.43 -13.81
N GLU A 127 21.15 -3.92 -12.87
CA GLU A 127 22.62 -3.87 -13.00
C GLU A 127 23.29 -5.25 -12.95
N LYS A 128 22.85 -6.15 -12.06
CA LYS A 128 23.49 -7.46 -11.83
C LYS A 128 22.92 -8.60 -12.69
N CYS A 129 21.63 -8.56 -13.02
CA CYS A 129 20.91 -9.66 -13.66
C CYS A 129 20.39 -9.33 -15.06
N ASP A 130 20.82 -8.19 -15.63
CA ASP A 130 20.45 -7.72 -16.98
C ASP A 130 18.93 -7.76 -17.21
N LEU A 131 18.17 -7.29 -16.21
CA LEU A 131 16.72 -7.19 -16.35
C LEU A 131 16.37 -6.08 -17.34
N SER A 132 15.54 -6.40 -18.34
CA SER A 132 15.01 -5.45 -19.32
C SER A 132 13.89 -4.56 -18.77
N LYS A 133 14.02 -4.09 -17.52
CA LYS A 133 13.04 -3.21 -16.84
C LYS A 133 13.55 -1.77 -16.82
N LYS A 134 12.69 -0.82 -17.20
CA LYS A 134 12.88 0.63 -17.17
C LYS A 134 12.11 1.20 -15.98
N ASN A 135 12.73 2.08 -15.22
CA ASN A 135 12.09 2.66 -14.05
C ASN A 135 11.56 4.05 -14.37
N ILE A 136 10.29 4.29 -14.08
CA ILE A 136 9.65 5.60 -14.06
C ILE A 136 9.53 6.03 -12.61
N LEU A 137 10.14 7.16 -12.28
CA LEU A 137 10.03 7.78 -10.96
C LEU A 137 9.04 8.94 -11.08
N PHE A 138 7.99 8.89 -10.27
CA PHE A 138 6.98 9.93 -10.20
C PHE A 138 7.00 10.54 -8.81
N PHE A 139 7.31 11.83 -8.73
CA PHE A 139 7.30 12.58 -7.48
C PHE A 139 6.04 13.44 -7.47
N TYR A 140 5.20 13.27 -6.46
CA TYR A 140 3.93 13.98 -6.37
C TYR A 140 3.77 14.73 -5.06
N LYS A 141 2.82 15.65 -5.06
CA LYS A 141 2.40 16.49 -3.94
C LYS A 141 0.87 16.53 -3.92
N ASP A 142 0.29 17.07 -2.86
CA ASP A 142 -1.15 17.31 -2.73
C ASP A 142 -1.67 18.03 -3.98
N SER A 143 -2.82 17.55 -4.47
CA SER A 143 -3.64 18.14 -5.53
C SER A 143 -3.76 19.67 -5.46
N LYS A 144 -3.74 20.26 -4.24
CA LYS A 144 -3.76 21.72 -4.02
C LYS A 144 -2.53 22.43 -4.57
N GLU A 145 -1.37 21.79 -4.49
CA GLU A 145 -0.10 22.29 -5.02
C GLU A 145 0.18 21.77 -6.43
N CYS A 146 -0.39 20.61 -6.79
CA CYS A 146 -0.17 19.95 -8.07
C CYS A 146 -1.49 19.59 -8.77
N GLY A 147 -2.05 20.57 -9.50
CA GLY A 147 -3.33 20.39 -10.21
C GLY A 147 -3.35 19.37 -11.36
N LYS A 148 -2.23 18.69 -11.65
CA LYS A 148 -2.14 17.60 -12.65
C LYS A 148 -1.57 16.31 -12.10
N CYS A 149 -1.26 16.24 -10.80
CA CYS A 149 -0.70 15.03 -10.22
C CYS A 149 -1.70 13.89 -10.27
N ASP A 150 -2.98 14.16 -10.05
CA ASP A 150 -4.05 13.15 -10.12
C ASP A 150 -4.20 12.56 -11.54
N ASP A 151 -4.15 13.41 -12.57
CA ASP A 151 -4.19 13.00 -13.97
C ASP A 151 -3.02 12.07 -14.31
N GLN A 152 -1.81 12.43 -13.85
CA GLN A 152 -0.61 11.65 -14.09
C GLN A 152 -0.63 10.33 -13.32
N SER A 153 -1.11 10.33 -12.06
CA SER A 153 -1.31 9.12 -11.26
C SER A 153 -2.26 8.13 -11.94
N PHE A 154 -3.32 8.62 -12.58
CA PHE A 154 -4.24 7.78 -13.34
C PHE A 154 -3.53 7.07 -14.52
N VAL A 155 -2.76 7.82 -15.32
CA VAL A 155 -1.99 7.25 -16.45
C VAL A 155 -0.97 6.23 -15.97
N LEU A 156 -0.25 6.52 -14.90
CA LEU A 156 0.76 5.63 -14.33
C LEU A 156 0.15 4.33 -13.78
N ARG A 157 -1.03 4.42 -13.16
CA ARG A 157 -1.80 3.24 -12.76
C ARG A 157 -2.19 2.38 -13.95
N ASP A 158 -2.65 2.98 -15.04
CA ASP A 158 -3.03 2.22 -16.24
C ASP A 158 -1.81 1.50 -16.85
N ILE A 159 -0.65 2.15 -16.90
CA ILE A 159 0.61 1.50 -17.33
C ILE A 159 0.90 0.29 -16.44
N ASN A 160 0.84 0.46 -15.12
CA ASN A 160 1.14 -0.64 -14.20
C ASN A 160 0.13 -1.79 -14.31
N TYR A 161 -1.15 -1.48 -14.50
CA TYR A 161 -2.21 -2.46 -14.72
C TYR A 161 -2.01 -3.25 -16.02
N MET A 162 -1.61 -2.57 -17.10
CA MET A 162 -1.32 -3.22 -18.39
C MET A 162 -0.10 -4.14 -18.31
N ASN A 163 0.93 -3.76 -17.55
CA ASN A 163 2.14 -4.57 -17.36
C ASN A 163 1.84 -5.91 -16.68
N ARG A 164 0.83 -5.96 -15.82
CA ARG A 164 0.47 -7.16 -15.02
C ARG A 164 -0.45 -8.15 -15.71
N ASN A 165 -1.37 -7.66 -16.53
CA ASN A 165 -2.44 -8.49 -17.10
C ASN A 165 -2.10 -9.07 -18.49
N ASN A 166 -0.99 -8.65 -19.10
CA ASN A 166 -0.49 -9.25 -20.32
C ASN A 166 0.64 -10.23 -20.00
N ASP A 167 0.41 -11.50 -20.33
CA ASP A 167 1.40 -12.57 -20.23
C ASP A 167 2.72 -12.19 -20.92
N ALA A 168 3.79 -12.30 -20.14
CA ALA A 168 5.20 -12.52 -20.51
C ALA A 168 6.07 -11.41 -21.15
N GLU A 169 5.57 -10.35 -21.79
CA GLU A 169 6.47 -9.39 -22.51
C GLU A 169 6.42 -7.92 -22.05
N ILE A 170 5.47 -7.49 -21.21
CA ILE A 170 5.34 -6.07 -20.77
C ILE A 170 5.82 -5.84 -19.32
N ASN A 171 6.69 -6.70 -18.79
CA ASN A 171 7.42 -6.44 -17.54
C ASN A 171 8.57 -5.42 -17.70
N GLU A 172 8.51 -4.58 -18.74
CA GLU A 172 9.57 -3.66 -19.09
C GLU A 172 9.52 -2.33 -18.33
N VAL A 173 8.47 -2.05 -17.55
CA VAL A 173 8.36 -0.76 -16.85
C VAL A 173 7.99 -0.93 -15.38
N GLY A 174 8.87 -0.47 -14.48
CA GLY A 174 8.56 -0.28 -13.07
C GLY A 174 8.15 1.15 -12.80
N VAL A 175 6.98 1.36 -12.20
CA VAL A 175 6.51 2.68 -11.79
C VAL A 175 6.68 2.81 -10.28
N PHE A 176 7.30 3.90 -9.83
CA PHE A 176 7.55 4.19 -8.42
C PHE A 176 7.04 5.59 -8.09
N SER A 177 6.20 5.73 -7.07
CA SER A 177 5.45 6.96 -6.78
C SER A 177 5.79 7.58 -5.42
N PHE A 178 6.69 8.55 -5.40
CA PHE A 178 7.15 9.15 -4.15
C PHE A 178 6.31 10.36 -3.76
N ASP A 179 5.71 10.30 -2.57
CA ASP A 179 5.03 11.44 -1.96
C ASP A 179 6.07 12.39 -1.35
N MET A 180 6.07 13.64 -1.83
CA MET A 180 7.02 14.66 -1.41
C MET A 180 6.55 15.47 -0.20
N ASP A 181 5.29 15.34 0.21
CA ASP A 181 4.72 16.08 1.35
C ASP A 181 4.88 15.34 2.68
N LEU A 182 5.40 14.11 2.66
CA LEU A 182 5.64 13.28 3.85
C LEU A 182 7.03 13.49 4.50
N ASN A 183 7.80 14.48 4.01
CA ASN A 183 9.14 14.82 4.51
C ASN A 183 9.16 16.11 5.34
#